data_AF-A0A2K0WIE9-F1
#
_entry.id   AF-A0A2K0WIE9-F1
#
_cell.length_a   1.000
_cell.length_b   1.000
_cell.length_c   1.000
_cell.angle_alpha   90.00
_cell.angle_beta   90.00
_cell.angle_gamma   90.00
#
_symmetry.space_group_name_H-M   'P 1'
#
loop_
_entity.id
_entity.type
_entity.pdbx_description
1 polymer ?
#
loop_
_entity_poly.entity_id
_entity_poly.type
_entity_poly.pdbx_seq_one_letter_code
_entity_poly.pdbx_strand_id
1 'polypeptide(L)'
;MNATTSLPNGIAAIDFSPLLAPNAVFLSFYSVLLLLHVLIAIRFWRFYGYSIGMVCGILLELIGYCGKVQLSHNRDNKDGYIMYIIGLTLGPTFLSSALYLNISTLQQRYSSSRFTRISPRLFASLFILGDFICLCFIGCGGSLAAIFAENPIGVDLMITGLAVQVLFTAIFCLALWAVYRRAWHEIRQEKKHLYVIGESILLLCNFND
;
A
#
# COMPACT_ATOMS: atom_id res chain seq x y z
N MET A 1 -22.50 40.97 18.44
CA MET A 1 -23.35 40.52 17.31
C MET A 1 -22.43 40.33 16.11
N ASN A 2 -21.83 39.15 15.98
CA ASN A 2 -22.31 37.98 15.22
C ASN A 2 -22.14 38.13 13.70
N ALA A 3 -21.12 37.45 13.17
CA ALA A 3 -21.15 36.81 11.86
C ALA A 3 -20.02 35.76 11.78
N THR A 4 -20.02 34.78 12.68
CA THR A 4 -19.41 33.48 12.39
C THR A 4 -20.30 32.82 11.34
N THR A 5 -20.04 33.12 10.07
CA THR A 5 -20.65 32.41 8.95
C THR A 5 -20.16 30.98 8.99
N SER A 6 -20.99 30.12 9.59
CA SER A 6 -20.89 28.67 9.53
C SER A 6 -20.70 28.25 8.08
N LEU A 7 -19.52 27.74 7.74
CA LEU A 7 -19.30 27.10 6.44
C LEU A 7 -20.29 25.93 6.30
N PRO A 8 -20.90 25.73 5.12
CA PRO A 8 -21.78 24.58 4.91
C PRO A 8 -20.97 23.31 5.13
N ASN A 9 -21.53 22.35 5.85
CA ASN A 9 -20.98 21.01 6.09
C ASN A 9 -21.00 20.14 4.82
N GLY A 10 -20.57 20.68 3.67
CA GLY A 10 -20.12 19.89 2.53
C GLY A 10 -18.65 19.56 2.67
N ILE A 11 -18.12 18.73 1.78
CA ILE A 11 -16.69 18.40 1.53
C ILE A 11 -15.66 19.56 1.71
N ALA A 12 -16.10 20.81 1.76
CA ALA A 12 -15.33 22.01 2.11
C ALA A 12 -15.08 22.22 3.62
N ALA A 13 -15.83 21.60 4.53
CA ALA A 13 -15.73 21.76 5.99
C ALA A 13 -14.60 20.92 6.64
N ILE A 14 -13.88 20.12 5.84
CA ILE A 14 -12.64 19.52 6.32
C ILE A 14 -11.58 20.62 6.29
N ASP A 15 -11.07 20.98 7.47
CA ASP A 15 -9.88 21.83 7.66
C ASP A 15 -8.59 21.08 7.24
N PHE A 16 -8.70 20.27 6.20
CA PHE A 16 -7.58 19.72 5.45
C PHE A 16 -7.14 20.87 4.55
N SER A 17 -6.13 21.63 4.95
CA SER A 17 -5.25 22.20 3.94
C SER A 17 -4.42 21.02 3.44
N PRO A 18 -4.69 20.40 2.28
CA PRO A 18 -3.78 19.43 1.71
C PRO A 18 -2.47 20.17 1.48
N LEU A 19 -1.57 20.07 2.45
CA LEU A 19 -0.26 20.69 2.38
C LEU A 19 0.37 20.15 1.09
N LEU A 20 0.56 21.06 0.13
CA LEU A 20 1.07 20.69 -1.18
C LEU A 20 2.45 20.04 -1.03
N ALA A 21 3.23 20.53 -0.06
CA ALA A 21 4.58 20.07 0.23
C ALA A 21 4.66 18.56 0.60
N PRO A 22 3.97 18.04 1.65
CA PRO A 22 3.92 16.60 1.93
C PRO A 22 3.46 15.75 0.75
N ASN A 23 2.38 16.14 0.07
CA ASN A 23 1.86 15.36 -1.06
C ASN A 23 2.89 15.31 -2.22
N ALA A 24 3.58 16.42 -2.50
CA ALA A 24 4.64 16.48 -3.51
C ALA A 24 5.87 15.65 -3.12
N VAL A 25 6.24 15.62 -1.84
CA VAL A 25 7.34 14.78 -1.34
C VAL A 25 7.02 13.29 -1.53
N PHE A 26 5.82 12.85 -1.13
CA PHE A 26 5.40 11.46 -1.33
C PHE A 26 5.31 11.12 -2.82
N LEU A 27 4.76 12.02 -3.65
CA LEU A 27 4.70 11.82 -5.10
C LEU A 27 6.09 11.62 -5.71
N SER A 28 7.06 12.47 -5.33
CA SER A 28 8.45 12.36 -5.77
C SER A 28 9.07 11.04 -5.30
N PHE A 29 8.81 10.63 -4.06
CA PHE A 29 9.32 9.39 -3.49
C PHE A 29 8.80 8.16 -4.25
N TYR A 30 7.49 8.06 -4.49
CA TYR A 30 6.90 6.97 -5.27
C TYR A 30 7.36 6.97 -6.74
N SER A 31 7.62 8.16 -7.32
CA SER A 31 8.15 8.27 -8.68
C SER A 31 9.56 7.69 -8.81
N VAL A 32 10.45 8.01 -7.85
CA VAL A 32 11.81 7.46 -7.81
C VAL A 32 11.78 5.96 -7.55
N LEU A 33 10.93 5.50 -6.62
CA LEU A 33 10.73 4.08 -6.33
C LEU A 33 10.25 3.30 -7.56
N LEU A 34 9.33 3.88 -8.34
CA LEU A 34 8.81 3.29 -9.56
C LEU A 34 9.93 3.10 -10.58
N LEU A 35 10.72 4.16 -10.83
CA LEU A 35 11.85 4.10 -11.77
C LEU A 35 12.85 3.02 -11.35
N LEU A 36 13.22 2.98 -10.07
CA LEU A 36 14.14 1.97 -9.55
C LEU A 36 13.59 0.55 -9.73
N HIS A 37 12.32 0.33 -9.40
CA HIS A 37 11.70 -0.99 -9.54
C HIS A 37 11.53 -1.41 -10.99
N VAL A 38 11.23 -0.49 -11.91
CA VAL A 38 11.15 -0.77 -13.35
C VAL A 38 12.53 -1.17 -13.89
N LEU A 39 13.60 -0.48 -13.47
CA LEU A 39 14.98 -0.85 -13.86
C LEU A 39 15.35 -2.25 -13.36
N ILE A 40 15.03 -2.57 -12.11
CA ILE A 40 15.24 -3.90 -11.52
C ILE A 40 14.38 -4.95 -12.24
N ALA A 41 13.12 -4.63 -12.54
CA ALA A 41 12.19 -5.51 -13.25
C ALA A 41 12.74 -5.90 -14.62
N ILE A 42 13.22 -4.92 -15.40
CA ILE A 42 13.83 -5.13 -16.73
C ILE A 42 15.11 -5.97 -16.60
N ARG A 43 15.94 -5.70 -15.59
CA ARG A 43 17.21 -6.43 -15.37
C ARG A 43 17.02 -7.87 -14.90
N PHE A 44 15.95 -8.14 -14.14
CA PHE A 44 15.62 -9.43 -13.53
C PHE A 44 14.27 -9.97 -14.02
N TRP A 45 14.12 -10.07 -15.34
CA TRP A 45 12.93 -10.52 -16.07
C TRP A 45 12.36 -11.90 -15.66
N ARG A 46 13.03 -12.66 -14.79
CA ARG A 46 12.59 -14.00 -14.37
C ARG A 46 11.54 -13.98 -13.23
N PHE A 47 11.29 -12.85 -12.57
CA PHE A 47 10.37 -12.73 -11.41
C PHE A 47 9.08 -11.95 -11.73
N TYR A 48 8.30 -12.41 -12.72
CA TYR A 48 7.11 -11.71 -13.21
C TYR A 48 6.06 -11.41 -12.11
N GLY A 49 5.62 -12.40 -11.34
CA GLY A 49 4.50 -12.21 -10.39
C GLY A 49 4.76 -11.18 -9.29
N TYR A 50 5.95 -11.21 -8.70
CA TYR A 50 6.35 -10.23 -7.68
C TYR A 50 6.52 -8.83 -8.27
N SER A 51 7.28 -8.74 -9.37
CA SER A 51 7.67 -7.47 -9.94
C SER A 51 6.45 -6.70 -10.47
N ILE A 52 5.50 -7.40 -11.09
CA ILE A 52 4.22 -6.83 -11.55
C ILE A 52 3.43 -6.29 -10.36
N GLY A 53 3.30 -7.05 -9.27
CA GLY A 53 2.59 -6.61 -8.07
C GLY A 53 3.19 -5.35 -7.44
N MET A 54 4.53 -5.30 -7.33
CA MET A 54 5.23 -4.12 -6.81
C MET A 54 5.05 -2.90 -7.71
N VAL A 55 5.23 -3.05 -9.02
CA VAL A 55 5.08 -1.93 -9.98
C VAL A 55 3.64 -1.43 -9.97
N CYS A 56 2.64 -2.32 -9.98
CA CYS A 56 1.24 -1.96 -9.90
C CYS A 56 0.91 -1.20 -8.60
N GLY A 57 1.39 -1.69 -7.45
CA GLY A 57 1.19 -1.03 -6.17
C GLY A 57 1.80 0.37 -6.11
N ILE A 58 3.04 0.54 -6.60
CA ILE A 58 3.71 1.86 -6.65
C ILE A 58 2.97 2.80 -7.62
N LEU A 59 2.49 2.30 -8.76
CA LEU A 59 1.71 3.09 -9.71
C LEU A 59 0.39 3.57 -9.09
N LEU A 60 -0.32 2.71 -8.37
CA LEU A 60 -1.57 3.07 -7.70
C LEU A 60 -1.36 4.15 -6.64
N GLU A 61 -0.29 4.05 -5.83
CA GLU A 61 0.11 5.09 -4.88
C GLU A 61 0.40 6.42 -5.60
N LEU A 62 1.19 6.36 -6.68
CA LEU A 62 1.53 7.55 -7.47
C LEU A 62 0.27 8.25 -8.01
N ILE A 63 -0.64 7.47 -8.60
CA ILE A 63 -1.93 7.92 -9.11
C ILE A 63 -2.76 8.53 -7.96
N GLY A 64 -2.81 7.89 -6.80
CA GLY A 64 -3.54 8.40 -5.63
C GLY A 64 -3.00 9.74 -5.11
N TYR A 65 -1.67 9.89 -5.05
CA TYR A 65 -1.03 11.16 -4.66
C TYR A 65 -1.22 12.26 -5.73
N CYS A 66 -1.20 11.91 -7.02
CA CYS A 66 -1.59 12.83 -8.09
C CYS A 66 -3.03 13.35 -7.88
N GLY A 67 -3.96 12.47 -7.48
CA GLY A 67 -5.35 12.83 -7.20
C GLY A 67 -5.45 13.81 -6.04
N LYS A 68 -4.69 13.59 -4.97
CA LYS A 68 -4.61 14.53 -3.83
C LYS A 68 -4.05 15.89 -4.21
N VAL A 69 -3.05 15.95 -5.11
CA VAL A 69 -2.50 17.21 -5.60
C VAL A 69 -3.53 17.97 -6.45
N GLN A 70 -4.29 17.27 -7.28
CA GLN A 70 -5.40 17.89 -8.04
C GLN A 70 -6.50 18.41 -7.12
N LEU A 71 -6.87 17.64 -6.09
CA LEU A 71 -7.89 18.03 -5.12
C LEU A 71 -7.43 19.21 -4.24
N SER A 72 -6.12 19.37 -4.05
CA SER A 72 -5.51 20.53 -3.37
C SER A 72 -5.72 21.84 -4.14
N HIS A 73 -5.70 21.78 -5.48
CA HIS A 73 -5.94 22.95 -6.33
C HIS A 73 -7.43 23.20 -6.54
N ASN A 74 -8.23 22.15 -6.70
CA ASN A 74 -9.66 22.25 -6.90
C ASN A 74 -10.41 21.15 -6.14
N ARG A 75 -11.05 21.52 -5.02
CA ARG A 75 -11.76 20.59 -4.14
C ARG A 75 -13.00 19.95 -4.77
N ASP A 76 -13.56 20.57 -5.81
CA ASP A 76 -14.75 20.05 -6.50
C ASP A 76 -14.42 19.09 -7.66
N ASN A 77 -13.14 18.75 -7.85
CA ASN A 77 -12.71 17.82 -8.88
C ASN A 77 -13.05 16.36 -8.50
N LYS A 78 -14.17 15.86 -9.03
CA LYS A 78 -14.65 14.48 -8.83
C LYS A 78 -13.67 13.42 -9.33
N ASP A 79 -12.99 13.66 -10.45
CA ASP A 79 -12.04 12.71 -11.02
C ASP A 79 -10.80 12.58 -10.12
N GLY A 80 -10.31 13.70 -9.60
CA GLY A 80 -9.21 13.73 -8.64
C GLY A 80 -9.55 13.01 -7.34
N TYR A 81 -10.80 13.13 -6.88
CA TYR A 81 -11.31 12.42 -5.70
C TYR A 81 -11.38 10.90 -5.90
N ILE A 82 -11.93 10.45 -7.03
CA ILE A 82 -11.99 9.01 -7.37
C ILE A 82 -10.58 8.43 -7.49
N MET A 83 -9.68 9.16 -8.14
CA MET A 83 -8.28 8.76 -8.32
C MET A 83 -7.54 8.63 -6.98
N TYR A 84 -7.75 9.57 -6.07
CA TYR A 84 -7.24 9.52 -4.69
C TYR A 84 -7.76 8.28 -3.95
N ILE A 85 -9.08 8.09 -3.91
CA ILE A 85 -9.71 7.00 -3.17
C ILE A 85 -9.25 5.66 -3.73
N ILE A 86 -9.32 5.42 -5.04
CA ILE A 86 -8.94 4.12 -5.61
C ILE A 86 -7.43 3.88 -5.46
N GLY A 87 -6.61 4.88 -5.80
CA GLY A 87 -5.16 4.76 -5.81
C GLY A 87 -4.57 4.47 -4.44
N LEU A 88 -4.92 5.28 -3.43
CA LEU A 88 -4.38 5.12 -2.07
C LEU A 88 -5.01 3.95 -1.30
N THR A 89 -6.13 3.42 -1.78
CA THR A 89 -6.79 2.28 -1.15
C THR A 89 -6.29 0.95 -1.72
N LEU A 90 -6.05 0.86 -3.03
CA LEU A 90 -5.54 -0.36 -3.66
C LEU A 90 -4.00 -0.47 -3.61
N GLY A 91 -3.30 0.66 -3.61
CA GLY A 91 -1.83 0.71 -3.55
C GLY A 91 -1.24 -0.14 -2.42
N PRO A 92 -1.66 0.06 -1.15
CA PRO A 92 -1.15 -0.70 -0.01
C PRO A 92 -1.43 -2.19 -0.12
N THR A 93 -2.60 -2.59 -0.63
CA THR A 93 -2.98 -4.00 -0.79
C THR A 93 -2.08 -4.72 -1.80
N PHE A 94 -1.80 -4.08 -2.94
CA PHE A 94 -0.90 -4.63 -3.96
C PHE A 94 0.55 -4.71 -3.49
N LEU A 95 1.04 -3.66 -2.82
CA LEU A 95 2.38 -3.64 -2.23
C LEU A 95 2.56 -4.73 -1.16
N SER A 96 1.56 -4.88 -0.29
CA SER A 96 1.49 -5.90 0.75
C SER A 96 1.54 -7.32 0.17
N SER A 97 0.70 -7.59 -0.84
CA SER A 97 0.65 -8.88 -1.54
C SER A 97 1.98 -9.22 -2.23
N ALA A 98 2.61 -8.25 -2.90
CA ALA A 98 3.89 -8.46 -3.58
C ALA A 98 5.03 -8.73 -2.58
N LEU A 99 5.14 -7.95 -1.51
CA LEU A 99 6.10 -8.20 -0.42
C LEU A 99 5.92 -9.60 0.17
N TYR A 100 4.67 -10.02 0.34
CA TYR A 100 4.35 -11.34 0.87
C TYR A 100 4.82 -12.47 -0.05
N LEU A 101 4.60 -12.38 -1.37
CA LEU A 101 5.10 -13.38 -2.33
C LEU A 101 6.62 -13.54 -2.20
N ASN A 102 7.35 -12.44 -2.05
CA ASN A 102 8.80 -12.46 -1.85
C ASN A 102 9.21 -13.21 -0.57
N ILE A 103 8.58 -12.88 0.55
CA ILE A 103 8.88 -13.51 1.85
C ILE A 103 8.48 -14.99 1.84
N SER A 104 7.39 -15.35 1.16
CA SER A 104 6.95 -16.74 1.05
C SER A 104 7.97 -17.62 0.31
N THR A 105 8.58 -17.09 -0.76
CA THR A 105 9.68 -17.77 -1.48
C THR A 105 10.95 -17.85 -0.63
N LEU A 106 11.27 -16.81 0.13
CA LEU A 106 12.41 -16.83 1.07
C LEU A 106 12.21 -17.87 2.18
N GLN A 107 11.01 -17.94 2.78
CA GLN A 107 10.68 -18.92 3.83
C GLN A 107 10.67 -20.36 3.32
N GLN A 108 10.27 -20.60 2.06
CA GLN A 108 10.40 -21.92 1.44
C GLN A 108 11.86 -22.34 1.29
N ARG A 109 12.77 -21.38 1.04
CA ARG A 109 14.20 -21.64 0.85
C ARG A 109 14.98 -21.78 2.16
N TYR A 110 14.59 -21.07 3.21
CA TYR A 110 15.20 -21.11 4.54
C TYR A 110 14.26 -21.76 5.57
N SER A 111 14.29 -23.09 5.61
CA SER A 111 13.38 -23.91 6.45
C SER A 111 13.50 -23.62 7.97
N SER A 112 14.62 -23.05 8.45
CA SER A 112 14.80 -22.64 9.86
C SER A 112 13.94 -21.43 10.27
N SER A 113 13.50 -20.59 9.33
CA SER A 113 12.73 -19.37 9.60
C SER A 113 11.20 -19.60 9.68
N ARG A 114 10.72 -20.86 9.68
CA ARG A 114 9.27 -21.14 9.70
C ARG A 114 8.65 -20.67 11.01
N PHE A 115 7.74 -19.70 10.93
CA PHE A 115 6.76 -19.48 11.99
C PHE A 115 5.83 -20.69 12.06
N THR A 116 5.89 -21.43 13.17
CA THR A 116 5.17 -22.68 13.41
C THR A 116 3.66 -22.51 13.70
N ARG A 117 3.12 -21.28 13.82
CA ARG A 117 1.75 -21.08 14.36
C ARG A 117 0.72 -20.44 13.45
N ILE A 118 1.09 -19.71 12.39
CA ILE A 118 0.10 -19.07 11.50
C ILE A 118 0.52 -19.32 10.06
N SER A 119 -0.35 -19.99 9.29
CA SER A 119 -0.14 -20.17 7.85
C SER A 119 -0.05 -18.79 7.21
N PRO A 120 1.10 -18.42 6.61
CA PRO A 120 1.29 -17.08 6.10
C PRO A 120 0.26 -16.74 5.00
N ARG A 121 -0.29 -17.75 4.32
CA ARG A 121 -1.34 -17.60 3.29
C ARG A 121 -2.67 -17.17 3.89
N LEU A 122 -3.01 -17.65 5.08
CA LEU A 122 -4.24 -17.25 5.78
C LEU A 122 -4.15 -15.80 6.23
N PHE A 123 -3.00 -15.36 6.71
CA PHE A 123 -2.79 -13.97 7.12
C PHE A 123 -2.94 -13.00 5.93
N ALA A 124 -2.30 -13.30 4.79
CA ALA A 124 -2.44 -12.51 3.57
C ALA A 124 -3.89 -12.50 3.05
N SER A 125 -4.57 -13.65 3.05
CA SER A 125 -5.97 -13.75 2.61
C SER A 125 -6.93 -12.98 3.51
N LEU A 126 -6.75 -13.02 4.83
CA LEU A 126 -7.55 -12.25 5.78
C LEU A 126 -7.34 -10.75 5.61
N PHE A 127 -6.10 -10.32 5.31
CA PHE A 127 -5.78 -8.93 5.06
C PHE A 127 -6.45 -8.41 3.79
N ILE A 128 -6.36 -9.15 2.68
CA ILE A 128 -7.02 -8.79 1.42
C ILE A 128 -8.55 -8.71 1.60
N LEU A 129 -9.13 -9.64 2.36
CA LEU A 129 -10.56 -9.62 2.65
C LEU A 129 -10.94 -8.41 3.53
N GLY A 130 -10.10 -8.06 4.51
CA GLY A 130 -10.27 -6.86 5.34
C GLY A 130 -10.24 -5.57 4.52
N ASP A 131 -9.25 -5.42 3.64
CA ASP A 131 -9.14 -4.28 2.71
C ASP A 131 -10.36 -4.20 1.78
N PHE A 132 -10.85 -5.34 1.29
CA PHE A 132 -12.07 -5.38 0.46
C PHE A 132 -13.30 -4.89 1.23
N ILE A 133 -13.45 -5.29 2.49
CA ILE A 133 -14.54 -4.80 3.35
C ILE A 133 -14.41 -3.29 3.58
N CYS A 134 -13.19 -2.78 3.79
CA CYS A 134 -12.94 -1.34 3.94
C CYS A 134 -13.31 -0.57 2.66
N LEU A 135 -12.97 -1.11 1.48
CA LEU A 135 -13.39 -0.56 0.19
C LEU A 135 -14.91 -0.47 0.05
N CYS A 136 -15.65 -1.47 0.53
CA CYS A 136 -17.11 -1.40 0.57
C CYS A 136 -17.62 -0.25 1.46
N PHE A 137 -17.04 -0.07 2.64
CA PHE A 137 -17.38 1.06 3.52
C PHE A 137 -17.06 2.41 2.88
N ILE A 138 -15.89 2.54 2.24
CA ILE A 138 -15.46 3.74 1.54
C ILE A 138 -16.38 4.06 0.36
N GLY A 139 -16.73 3.04 -0.44
CA GLY A 139 -17.62 3.18 -1.59
C GLY A 139 -19.05 3.55 -1.19
N CYS A 140 -19.61 2.85 -0.20
CA CYS A 140 -20.94 3.17 0.36
C CYS A 140 -20.95 4.56 0.99
N GLY A 141 -19.93 4.90 1.79
CA GLY A 141 -19.79 6.21 2.41
C GLY A 141 -19.67 7.33 1.37
N GLY A 142 -18.85 7.15 0.34
CA GLY A 142 -18.70 8.08 -0.78
C GLY A 142 -19.99 8.28 -1.57
N SER A 143 -20.76 7.21 -1.81
CA SER A 143 -22.07 7.29 -2.45
C SER A 143 -23.08 8.05 -1.60
N LEU A 144 -23.17 7.73 -0.30
CA LEU A 144 -24.05 8.44 0.63
C LEU A 144 -23.68 9.92 0.76
N ALA A 145 -22.39 10.25 0.80
CA ALA A 145 -21.91 11.62 0.85
C ALA A 145 -22.27 12.40 -0.43
N ALA A 146 -22.38 11.73 -1.58
CA ALA A 146 -22.80 12.35 -2.84
C ALA A 146 -24.31 12.60 -2.92
N ILE A 147 -25.13 11.72 -2.33
CA ILE A 147 -26.60 11.83 -2.34
C ILE A 147 -27.10 12.75 -1.22
N PHE A 148 -26.53 12.63 -0.03
CA PHE A 148 -26.95 13.33 1.18
C PHE A 148 -25.86 14.30 1.65
N ALA A 149 -25.60 15.35 0.87
CA ALA A 149 -24.53 16.32 1.13
C ALA A 149 -24.65 17.04 2.49
N GLU A 150 -25.86 17.14 3.06
CA GLU A 150 -26.10 17.77 4.36
C GLU A 150 -25.89 16.82 5.56
N ASN A 151 -25.84 15.50 5.32
CA ASN A 151 -25.68 14.50 6.38
C ASN A 151 -24.22 14.03 6.47
N PRO A 152 -23.55 14.17 7.63
CA PRO A 152 -22.15 13.78 7.79
C PRO A 152 -21.93 12.26 7.75
N ILE A 153 -23.00 11.46 7.89
CA ILE A 153 -22.96 10.00 7.99
C ILE A 153 -22.16 9.37 6.84
N GLY A 154 -22.31 9.87 5.61
CA GLY A 154 -21.57 9.33 4.45
C GLY A 154 -20.06 9.57 4.56
N VAL A 155 -19.67 10.78 4.97
CA VAL A 155 -18.26 11.17 5.15
C VAL A 155 -17.65 10.42 6.34
N ASP A 156 -18.36 10.32 7.46
CA ASP A 156 -17.91 9.60 8.65
C ASP A 156 -17.72 8.10 8.36
N LEU A 157 -18.63 7.49 7.60
CA LEU A 157 -18.52 6.09 7.18
C LEU A 157 -17.30 5.87 6.29
N MET A 158 -17.03 6.79 5.37
CA MET A 158 -15.83 6.73 4.54
C MET A 158 -14.54 6.85 5.36
N ILE A 159 -14.47 7.84 6.26
CA ILE A 159 -13.30 8.06 7.13
C ILE A 159 -13.07 6.83 8.02
N THR A 160 -14.15 6.22 8.52
CA THR A 160 -14.09 4.96 9.29
C THR A 160 -13.47 3.84 8.46
N GLY A 161 -13.89 3.66 7.21
CA GLY A 161 -13.30 2.66 6.31
C GLY A 161 -11.81 2.88 6.09
N LEU A 162 -11.40 4.12 5.81
CA LEU A 162 -9.99 4.48 5.65
C LEU A 162 -9.16 4.24 6.92
N ALA A 163 -9.69 4.60 8.10
CA ALA A 163 -9.01 4.41 9.37
C ALA A 163 -8.77 2.92 9.70
N VAL A 164 -9.80 2.10 9.49
CA VAL A 164 -9.72 0.64 9.68
C VAL A 164 -8.71 0.02 8.72
N GLN A 165 -8.70 0.44 7.46
CA GLN A 165 -7.74 -0.03 6.48
C GLN A 165 -6.30 0.30 6.83
N VAL A 166 -6.02 1.54 7.25
CA VAL A 166 -4.68 1.95 7.68
C VAL A 166 -4.25 1.13 8.90
N LEU A 167 -5.16 0.85 9.84
CA LEU A 167 -4.87 0.00 11.00
C LEU A 167 -4.47 -1.42 10.58
N PHE A 168 -5.24 -2.07 9.70
CA PHE A 168 -4.90 -3.40 9.19
C PHE A 168 -3.55 -3.39 8.47
N THR A 169 -3.31 -2.37 7.64
CA THR A 169 -2.06 -2.24 6.87
C THR A 169 -0.87 -2.07 7.81
N ALA A 170 -1.02 -1.27 8.88
CA ALA A 170 0.02 -1.08 9.88
C ALA A 170 0.35 -2.38 10.64
N ILE A 171 -0.66 -3.16 11.02
CA ILE A 171 -0.49 -4.47 11.66
C ILE A 171 0.25 -5.42 10.72
N PHE A 172 -0.12 -5.44 9.44
CA PHE A 172 0.56 -6.24 8.42
C PHE A 172 2.03 -5.85 8.26
N CYS A 173 2.34 -4.56 8.14
CA CYS A 173 3.70 -4.04 8.05
C CYS A 173 4.54 -4.42 9.29
N LEU A 174 3.96 -4.34 10.49
CA LEU A 174 4.63 -4.74 11.73
C LEU A 174 4.93 -6.24 11.75
N ALA A 175 3.97 -7.07 11.32
CA ALA A 175 4.15 -8.51 11.21
C ALA A 175 5.26 -8.87 10.21
N LEU A 176 5.28 -8.22 9.02
CA LEU A 176 6.34 -8.40 8.03
C LEU A 176 7.71 -7.99 8.59
N TRP A 177 7.79 -6.85 9.26
CA TRP A 177 9.03 -6.38 9.85
C TRP A 177 9.56 -7.34 10.92
N ALA A 178 8.69 -7.91 11.76
CA ALA A 178 9.07 -8.92 12.73
C ALA A 178 9.64 -10.18 12.06
N VAL A 179 9.05 -10.65 10.95
CA VAL A 179 9.55 -11.78 10.16
C VAL A 179 10.89 -11.45 9.54
N TYR A 180 11.00 -10.29 8.87
CA TYR A 180 12.23 -9.85 8.23
C TYR A 180 13.37 -9.72 9.24
N ARG A 181 13.11 -9.13 10.41
CA ARG A 181 14.12 -8.95 11.45
C ARG A 181 14.63 -10.29 12.00
N ARG A 182 13.76 -11.29 12.12
CA ARG A 182 14.15 -12.66 12.52
C ARG A 182 14.98 -13.35 11.44
N ALA A 183 14.52 -13.33 10.19
CA ALA A 183 15.26 -13.90 9.06
C ALA A 183 16.64 -13.22 8.89
N TRP A 184 16.70 -11.91 9.04
CA TRP A 184 17.96 -11.15 8.97
C TRP A 184 18.92 -11.52 10.10
N HIS A 185 18.41 -11.80 11.30
CA HIS A 185 19.24 -12.20 12.43
C HIS A 185 19.87 -13.58 12.18
N GLU A 186 19.12 -14.54 11.60
CA GLU A 186 19.65 -15.85 11.21
C GLU A 186 20.69 -15.74 10.09
N ILE A 187 20.41 -14.94 9.04
CA ILE A 187 21.35 -14.70 7.93
C ILE A 187 22.65 -14.06 8.44
N ARG A 188 22.55 -13.12 9.40
CA ARG A 188 23.72 -12.42 9.97
C ARG A 188 24.57 -13.32 10.87
N GLN A 189 23.97 -14.35 11.49
CA GLN A 189 24.69 -15.32 12.33
C GLN A 189 25.52 -16.31 11.50
N GLU A 190 25.14 -16.60 10.26
CA GLU A 190 25.84 -17.61 9.44
C GLU A 190 27.21 -17.18 8.86
N LYS A 191 27.66 -15.93 8.96
CA LYS A 191 28.92 -15.43 8.32
C LYS A 191 29.08 -15.81 6.81
N LYS A 192 28.01 -16.21 6.12
CA LYS A 192 27.99 -16.61 4.70
C LYS A 192 27.39 -15.54 3.78
N HIS A 193 27.51 -14.25 4.14
CA HIS A 193 26.96 -13.15 3.34
C HIS A 193 27.48 -13.14 1.88
N LEU A 194 28.72 -13.55 1.63
CA LEU A 194 29.29 -13.69 0.28
C LEU A 194 28.86 -14.98 -0.43
N TYR A 195 28.61 -16.06 0.31
CA TYR A 195 28.21 -17.35 -0.27
C TYR A 195 26.74 -17.34 -0.71
N VAL A 196 25.85 -16.68 0.03
CA VAL A 196 24.42 -16.56 -0.33
C VAL A 196 24.21 -15.65 -1.55
N ILE A 197 24.97 -14.56 -1.68
CA ILE A 197 24.93 -13.69 -2.86
C ILE A 197 25.53 -14.42 -4.08
N GLY A 198 26.60 -15.19 -3.90
CA GLY A 198 27.21 -16.03 -4.96
C GLY A 198 26.32 -17.20 -5.43
N GLU A 199 25.72 -17.95 -4.50
CA GLU A 199 24.79 -19.05 -4.78
C GLU A 199 23.49 -18.55 -5.42
N SER A 200 23.03 -17.34 -5.09
CA SER A 200 21.86 -16.74 -5.74
C SER A 200 22.11 -16.43 -7.21
N ILE A 201 23.33 -16.02 -7.57
CA ILE A 201 23.75 -15.73 -8.95
C ILE A 201 24.01 -17.04 -9.72
N LEU A 202 24.62 -18.05 -9.10
CA LEU A 202 24.88 -19.36 -9.71
C LEU A 202 23.60 -20.19 -9.93
N LEU A 203 22.64 -20.15 -9.01
CA LEU A 203 21.36 -20.86 -9.15
C LEU A 203 20.37 -20.13 -10.07
N LEU A 204 20.57 -18.83 -10.34
CA LEU A 204 19.88 -18.11 -11.43
C LEU A 204 20.29 -18.61 -12.83
N CYS A 205 21.49 -19.19 -12.96
CA CYS A 205 21.94 -19.86 -14.18
C CYS A 205 21.45 -21.31 -14.31
N ASN A 206 21.27 -22.03 -13.20
CA ASN A 206 21.06 -23.50 -13.24
C ASN A 206 19.59 -23.96 -13.07
N PHE A 207 18.63 -23.05 -12.89
CA PHE A 207 17.19 -23.38 -12.84
C PHE A 207 16.55 -23.42 -14.25
N ASN A 208 17.32 -23.81 -15.26
CA ASN A 208 16.87 -23.90 -16.66
C ASN A 208 17.15 -25.26 -17.31
N ASP A 209 17.40 -26.30 -16.51
CA ASP A 209 17.26 -27.69 -16.93
C ASP A 209 16.16 -28.37 -16.09
#